data_AF-A0A453BAG5-F1
#
_entry.id   AF-A0A453BAG5-F1
#
_cell.length_a   1.000
_cell.length_b   1.000
_cell.length_c   1.000
_cell.angle_alpha   90.00
_cell.angle_beta   90.00
_cell.angle_gamma   90.00
#
_symmetry.space_group_name_H-M   'P 1'
#
loop_
_entity.id
_entity.type
_entity.pdbx_description
1 polymer ?
#
loop_
_entity_poly.entity_id
_entity_poly.type
_entity_poly.pdbx_seq_one_letter_code
_entity_poly.pdbx_strand_id
1 'polypeptide(L)'
;MCTLVKLLKSCDYRTLAIGDGGNDVRMIQQAHIGVGISGREGLQAARAADYSIGKFRFLKRLILVHGRYSYNRTAFLSQYSFYKSLLICFIQIL
;
A
#
# COMPACT_ATOMS: atom_id res chain seq x y z
N MET A 1 20.06 -3.76 -4.01
CA MET A 1 18.73 -3.09 -3.92
C MET A 1 17.98 -3.32 -2.61
N CYS A 2 17.90 -4.54 -2.08
CA CYS A 2 17.15 -4.82 -0.83
C CYS A 2 17.60 -4.03 0.43
N THR A 3 18.90 -3.77 0.60
CA THR A 3 19.44 -3.09 1.80
C THR A 3 19.02 -1.62 1.87
N LEU A 4 18.89 -0.96 0.72
CA LEU A 4 18.49 0.45 0.64
C LEU A 4 17.03 0.65 1.09
N VAL A 5 16.13 -0.24 0.68
CA VAL A 5 14.72 -0.18 1.08
C VAL A 5 14.56 -0.38 2.59
N LYS A 6 15.37 -1.27 3.19
CA LYS A 6 15.40 -1.46 4.65
C LYS A 6 15.86 -0.20 5.39
N LEU A 7 16.90 0.47 4.89
CA LEU A 7 17.39 1.72 5.48
C LEU A 7 16.39 2.88 5.37
N LEU A 8 15.69 3.00 4.24
CA LEU A 8 14.65 4.03 4.09
C LEU A 8 13.43 3.75 4.96
N LYS A 9 13.12 2.46 5.20
CA LYS A 9 12.05 2.04 6.10
C LYS A 9 12.35 2.37 7.57
N SER A 10 13.61 2.32 8.00
CA SER A 10 13.98 2.75 9.36
C SER A 10 13.86 4.26 9.59
N CYS A 11 13.76 5.06 8.53
CA CYS A 11 13.61 6.51 8.62
C CYS A 11 12.14 6.98 8.61
N ASP A 12 11.18 6.07 8.87
CA ASP A 12 9.74 6.34 8.94
C ASP A 12 9.10 6.88 7.64
N TYR A 13 9.79 6.74 6.51
CA TYR A 13 9.23 7.07 5.20
C TYR A 13 8.39 5.93 4.66
N ARG A 14 7.24 6.28 4.07
CA ARG A 14 6.42 5.35 3.29
C ARG A 14 7.11 5.07 1.97
N THR A 15 7.58 3.83 1.81
CA THR A 15 8.30 3.36 0.61
C THR A 15 7.38 2.54 -0.28
N LEU A 16 7.41 2.84 -1.59
CA LEU A 16 6.72 2.08 -2.62
C LEU A 16 7.76 1.53 -3.59
N ALA A 17 7.73 0.21 -3.83
CA ALA A 17 8.63 -0.46 -4.77
C ALA A 17 7.83 -1.02 -5.94
N ILE A 18 8.42 -0.92 -7.14
CA ILE A 18 7.80 -1.36 -8.39
C ILE A 18 8.76 -2.33 -9.07
N GLY A 19 8.24 -3.40 -9.67
CA GLY A 19 9.03 -4.32 -10.48
C GLY A 19 8.18 -5.15 -11.43
N ASP A 20 8.80 -5.71 -12.45
CA ASP A 20 8.18 -6.51 -13.51
C ASP A 20 8.71 -7.95 -13.54
N GLY A 21 9.97 -8.14 -13.13
CA GLY A 21 10.64 -9.44 -13.14
C GLY A 21 10.74 -10.16 -11.79
N GLY A 22 11.13 -11.43 -11.84
CA GLY A 22 11.38 -12.26 -10.64
C GLY A 22 12.48 -11.72 -9.72
N ASN A 23 13.44 -10.96 -10.26
CA ASN A 23 14.54 -10.37 -9.49
C ASN A 23 14.06 -9.24 -8.54
N ASP A 24 12.96 -8.56 -8.90
CA ASP A 24 12.41 -7.46 -8.12
C ASP A 24 11.47 -7.93 -7.01
N VAL A 25 11.09 -9.21 -6.98
CA VAL A 25 10.21 -9.78 -5.96
C VAL A 25 10.70 -9.47 -4.55
N ARG A 26 12.00 -9.62 -4.31
CA ARG A 26 12.60 -9.33 -2.99
C ARG A 26 12.57 -7.84 -2.64
N MET A 27 12.65 -6.97 -3.64
CA MET A 27 12.55 -5.52 -3.45
C MET A 27 11.11 -5.09 -3.14
N ILE A 28 10.14 -5.64 -3.88
CA ILE A 28 8.71 -5.41 -3.72
C ILE A 28 8.24 -5.82 -2.32
N GLN A 29 8.60 -7.02 -1.87
CA GLN A 29 8.21 -7.54 -0.55
C GLN A 29 8.79 -6.76 0.63
N GLN A 30 9.89 -6.03 0.40
CA GLN A 30 10.60 -5.34 1.46
C GLN A 30 10.13 -3.89 1.63
N ALA A 31 9.44 -3.33 0.63
CA ALA A 31 8.80 -2.03 0.69
C ALA A 31 7.51 -2.06 1.53
N HIS A 32 6.93 -0.90 1.82
CA HIS A 32 5.64 -0.84 2.48
C HIS A 32 4.48 -1.16 1.55
N ILE A 33 4.61 -0.78 0.29
CA ILE A 33 3.64 -1.05 -0.76
C ILE A 33 4.42 -1.59 -1.97
N GLY A 34 4.07 -2.80 -2.40
CA GLY A 34 4.62 -3.43 -3.58
C GLY A 34 3.70 -3.31 -4.79
N VAL A 35 4.21 -2.86 -5.92
CA VAL A 35 3.46 -2.79 -7.19
C VAL A 35 4.15 -3.60 -8.28
N GLY A 36 3.48 -4.63 -8.78
CA GLY A 36 3.97 -5.47 -9.86
C GLY A 36 3.48 -4.96 -11.22
N ILE A 37 4.33 -4.95 -12.23
CA ILE A 37 3.94 -4.69 -13.61
C ILE A 37 3.77 -6.03 -14.32
N SER A 38 2.57 -6.31 -14.84
CA SER A 38 2.32 -7.50 -15.64
C SER A 38 2.87 -7.30 -17.05
N GLY A 39 4.14 -7.70 -17.25
CA GLY A 39 4.88 -7.57 -18.50
C GLY A 39 5.11 -8.91 -19.22
N ARG A 40 5.98 -8.88 -20.24
CA ARG A 40 6.39 -10.06 -21.02
C ARG A 40 7.41 -10.96 -20.30
N GLU A 41 8.12 -10.45 -19.31
CA GLU A 41 9.19 -11.17 -18.60
C GLU A 41 8.69 -12.15 -17.54
N GLY A 42 7.37 -12.15 -17.26
CA GLY A 42 6.73 -13.11 -16.38
C GLY A 42 5.75 -12.47 -15.40
N LEU A 43 4.97 -13.33 -14.73
CA LEU A 43 3.95 -12.91 -13.76
C LEU A 43 4.46 -12.98 -12.31
N GLN A 44 5.76 -13.19 -12.10
CA GLN A 44 6.33 -13.44 -10.79
C GLN A 44 6.28 -12.19 -9.90
N ALA A 45 6.68 -11.02 -10.41
CA ALA A 45 6.55 -9.75 -9.69
C ALA A 45 5.08 -9.41 -9.41
N ALA A 46 4.20 -9.58 -10.40
CA ALA A 46 2.76 -9.32 -10.28
C ALA A 46 2.09 -10.19 -9.20
N ARG A 47 2.53 -11.44 -9.02
CA ARG A 47 2.02 -12.35 -7.99
C ARG A 47 2.54 -12.04 -6.59
N ALA A 48 3.75 -11.52 -6.49
CA ALA A 48 4.38 -11.20 -5.20
C ALA A 48 4.10 -9.76 -4.73
N ALA A 49 3.45 -8.94 -5.55
CA ALA A 49 3.10 -7.56 -5.24
C ALA A 49 1.69 -7.43 -4.65
N ASP A 50 1.46 -6.38 -3.86
CA ASP A 50 0.14 -6.05 -3.30
C ASP A 50 -0.83 -5.57 -4.38
N TYR A 51 -0.31 -4.81 -5.36
CA TYR A 51 -1.07 -4.34 -6.52
C TYR A 51 -0.38 -4.75 -7.82
N SER A 52 -1.15 -5.26 -8.79
CA SER A 52 -0.65 -5.51 -10.13
C SER A 52 -1.26 -4.52 -11.13
N ILE A 53 -0.41 -3.88 -11.93
CA ILE A 53 -0.80 -2.98 -13.02
C ILE A 53 -0.26 -3.48 -14.35
N GLY A 54 -1.01 -3.30 -15.44
CA GLY A 54 -0.55 -3.72 -16.77
C GLY A 54 0.56 -2.84 -17.37
N LYS A 55 0.58 -1.55 -17.04
CA LYS A 55 1.55 -0.57 -17.55
C LYS A 55 1.85 0.49 -16.50
N PHE A 56 3.07 1.01 -16.50
CA PHE A 56 3.51 2.05 -15.56
C PHE A 56 2.60 3.30 -15.53
N ARG A 57 1.97 3.67 -16.65
CA ARG A 57 1.05 4.82 -16.72
C ARG A 57 -0.13 4.76 -15.73
N PHE A 58 -0.56 3.55 -15.35
CA PHE A 58 -1.69 3.37 -14.45
C PHE A 58 -1.31 3.61 -12.98
N LEU A 59 -0.02 3.57 -12.65
CA LEU A 59 0.49 3.87 -11.32
C LEU A 59 0.07 5.27 -10.85
N LYS A 60 0.14 6.26 -11.74
CA LYS A 60 -0.25 7.65 -11.43
C LYS A 60 -1.71 7.71 -10.94
N ARG A 61 -2.61 7.01 -11.62
CA ARG A 61 -4.04 6.97 -11.25
C ARG A 61 -4.29 6.12 -9.99
N LEU A 62 -3.51 5.05 -9.80
CA LEU A 62 -3.57 4.23 -8.59
C LEU A 62 -3.22 5.07 -7.35
N ILE A 63 -2.08 5.76 -7.37
CA ILE A 63 -1.61 6.54 -6.22
C ILE A 63 -2.47 7.79 -6.00
N LEU A 64 -2.66 8.61 -7.03
CA LEU A 64 -3.29 9.93 -6.86
C LEU A 64 -4.79 9.86 -6.60
N VAL A 65 -5.49 8.93 -7.26
CA VAL A 65 -6.95 8.82 -7.10
C VAL A 65 -7.28 7.79 -6.04
N HIS A 66 -6.84 6.55 -6.21
CA HIS A 66 -7.23 5.46 -5.30
C HIS A 66 -6.53 5.56 -3.95
N GLY A 67 -5.25 5.94 -3.93
CA GLY A 67 -4.51 6.18 -2.68
C GLY A 67 -5.14 7.29 -1.85
N ARG A 68 -5.42 8.46 -2.44
CA ARG A 68 -6.08 9.58 -1.74
C ARG A 68 -7.48 9.21 -1.23
N TYR A 69 -8.27 8.53 -2.06
CA TYR A 69 -9.62 8.12 -1.69
C TYR A 69 -9.57 7.11 -0.53
N SER A 70 -8.75 6.06 -0.64
CA SER A 70 -8.60 5.04 0.40
C SER A 70 -8.16 5.65 1.72
N TYR A 71 -7.19 6.57 1.70
CA TYR A 71 -6.74 7.28 2.89
C TYR A 71 -7.88 8.05 3.57
N ASN A 72 -8.64 8.85 2.81
CA ASN A 72 -9.75 9.62 3.36
C ASN A 72 -10.88 8.75 3.92
N ARG A 73 -11.23 7.64 3.23
CA ARG A 73 -12.23 6.69 3.74
C ARG A 73 -11.78 6.07 5.06
N THR A 74 -10.54 5.59 5.12
CA THR A 74 -10.04 4.91 6.33
C THR A 74 -9.94 5.88 7.51
N ALA A 75 -9.51 7.13 7.27
CA ALA A 75 -9.50 8.16 8.30
C ALA A 75 -10.92 8.45 8.83
N PHE A 76 -11.88 8.63 7.93
CA PHE A 76 -13.28 8.86 8.32
C PHE A 76 -13.88 7.67 9.08
N LEU A 77 -13.66 6.44 8.59
CA LEU A 77 -14.14 5.24 9.26
C LEU A 77 -13.52 5.08 10.65
N SER A 78 -12.22 5.33 10.80
CA SER A 78 -11.56 5.29 12.09
C SER A 78 -12.20 6.29 13.08
N GLN A 79 -12.35 7.55 12.68
CA GLN A 79 -12.99 8.57 13.52
C GLN A 79 -14.44 8.21 13.86
N TYR A 80 -15.20 7.69 12.89
CA TYR A 80 -16.59 7.27 13.09
C TYR A 80 -16.72 6.08 14.03
N SER A 81 -15.83 5.09 13.91
CA SER A 81 -15.77 3.95 14.83
C SER A 81 -15.49 4.42 16.25
N PHE A 82 -14.51 5.30 16.47
CA PHE A 82 -14.25 5.85 17.80
C PHE A 82 -15.44 6.62 18.36
N TYR A 83 -16.08 7.47 17.55
CA TYR A 83 -17.27 8.22 17.96
C TYR A 83 -18.40 7.29 18.43
N LYS A 84 -18.72 6.24 17.66
CA LYS A 84 -19.74 5.27 18.04
C LYS A 84 -19.36 4.47 19.29
N SER A 85 -18.10 4.02 19.37
CA SER A 85 -17.62 3.27 20.53
C SER A 85 -17.72 4.09 21.81
N LEU A 86 -17.37 5.38 21.76
CA LEU A 86 -17.52 6.28 22.90
C LEU A 86 -19.00 6.50 23.26
N LEU A 87 -19.85 6.76 22.26
CA LEU A 87 -21.28 6.99 22.50
C LEU A 87 -21.97 5.78 23.16
N ILE A 88 -21.66 4.57 22.71
CA ILE A 88 -22.18 3.34 23.34
C ILE A 88 -21.67 3.20 24.78
N CYS A 89 -20.39 3.47 25.02
CA CYS A 89 -19.79 3.42 26.36
C CYS A 89 -20.47 4.43 27.31
N PHE A 90 -20.72 5.66 26.87
CA PHE A 90 -21.41 6.67 27.65
C PHE A 90 -22.85 6.29 27.99
N ILE A 91 -23.59 5.70 27.05
CA ILE A 91 -24.97 5.24 27.29
C ILE A 91 -25.01 4.11 28.32
N GLN A 92 -24.01 3.22 28.33
CA GLN A 92 -24.00 2.07 29.24
C GLN A 92 -23.52 2.41 30.66
N ILE A 93 -22.83 3.53 30.83
CA ILE A 93 -22.37 4.04 32.13
C ILE A 93 -23.42 4.92 32.81
N LEU A 94 -24.30 5.56 32.03
CA LEU A 94 -25.44 6.35 32.52
C LEU A 94 -26.60 5.44 32.95
#